data_AF-A0A9E0P5L9-F1
#
_entry.id   AF-A0A9E0P5L9-F1
#
_cell.length_a   1.000
_cell.length_b   1.000
_cell.length_c   1.000
_cell.angle_alpha   90.00
_cell.angle_beta   90.00
_cell.angle_gamma   90.00
#
_symmetry.space_group_name_H-M   'P 1'
#
loop_
_entity.id
_entity.type
_entity.pdbx_description
1 polymer ?
#
loop_
_entity_poly.entity_id
_entity_poly.type
_entity_poly.pdbx_seq_one_letter_code
_entity_poly.pdbx_strand_id
1 'polypeptide(L)'
;MQFPEYRGRRLRKNENFRRLVRETRLSADELVYPLFAVPGRDVKKPIASMPGQFQMSVDHLAKEAREAHALGIPALLLFGIPARKDEQGTGAFAKDGIVQQAVKRVKNEVPDMLVITDVCLCEYTSHGHCGIIEKGEVLNDATLEVLAETALSQVKAGADMVAPSAMMDGQIAAIREIRELNIGHAIIAQALMTGLAPAVREMKTLMLEGRHD
;
A
#
# COMPACT_ATOMS: atom_id res chain seq x y z
N MET A 1 -9.44 -12.23 43.94
CA MET A 1 -9.54 -13.71 44.02
C MET A 1 -8.14 -14.30 43.96
N GLN A 2 -7.82 -15.26 44.83
CA GLN A 2 -6.54 -15.96 44.83
C GLN A 2 -6.71 -17.43 44.44
N PHE A 3 -5.60 -18.10 44.13
CA PHE A 3 -5.58 -19.55 44.02
C PHE A 3 -5.91 -20.16 45.40
N PRO A 4 -6.73 -21.23 45.51
CA PRO A 4 -7.29 -22.08 44.45
C PRO A 4 -8.68 -21.69 43.92
N GLU A 5 -9.28 -20.61 44.42
CA GLU A 5 -10.62 -20.15 44.02
C GLU A 5 -10.63 -19.71 42.55
N TYR A 6 -9.62 -18.94 42.12
CA TYR A 6 -9.42 -18.57 40.73
C TYR A 6 -8.47 -19.52 40.02
N ARG A 7 -8.97 -20.24 39.01
CA ARG A 7 -8.17 -21.13 38.16
C ARG A 7 -8.46 -20.90 36.69
N GLY A 8 -7.68 -20.04 36.04
CA GLY A 8 -7.83 -19.72 34.61
C GLY A 8 -7.68 -20.93 33.67
N ARG A 9 -7.15 -22.07 34.13
CA ARG A 9 -7.13 -23.33 33.36
C ARG A 9 -8.51 -23.94 33.17
N ARG A 10 -9.51 -23.61 34.01
CA ARG A 10 -10.89 -24.12 33.87
C ARG A 10 -11.48 -23.77 32.51
N LEU A 11 -11.28 -22.54 32.04
CA LEU A 11 -11.73 -22.05 30.72
C LEU A 11 -10.83 -22.48 29.54
N ARG A 12 -9.74 -23.22 29.81
CA ARG A 12 -8.82 -23.74 28.79
C ARG A 12 -8.90 -25.25 28.63
N LYS A 13 -9.82 -25.91 29.34
CA LYS A 13 -9.94 -27.37 29.45
C LYS A 13 -10.13 -28.09 28.11
N ASN A 14 -10.92 -27.52 27.20
CA ASN A 14 -11.18 -28.10 25.88
C ASN A 14 -11.41 -26.99 24.84
N GLU A 15 -11.54 -27.39 23.58
CA GLU A 15 -11.75 -26.48 22.46
C GLU A 15 -13.02 -25.64 22.62
N ASN A 16 -14.13 -26.24 23.06
CA ASN A 16 -15.40 -25.53 23.22
C ASN A 16 -15.30 -24.38 24.23
N PHE A 17 -14.65 -24.59 25.38
CA PHE A 17 -14.39 -23.51 26.34
C PHE A 17 -13.51 -22.42 25.72
N ARG A 18 -12.40 -22.81 25.07
CA ARG A 18 -11.50 -21.85 24.42
C ARG A 18 -12.18 -21.05 23.31
N ARG A 19 -13.10 -21.65 22.56
CA ARG A 19 -13.89 -20.99 21.50
C ARG A 19 -14.90 -20.02 22.10
N LEU A 20 -15.57 -20.41 23.20
CA LEU A 20 -16.56 -19.58 23.90
C LEU A 20 -15.93 -18.31 24.48
N VAL A 21 -14.75 -18.43 25.10
CA VAL A 21 -14.10 -17.29 25.78
C VAL A 21 -13.07 -16.56 24.91
N ARG A 22 -12.98 -16.87 23.61
CA ARG A 22 -12.01 -16.24 22.71
C ARG A 22 -12.36 -14.76 22.52
N GLU A 23 -11.43 -13.89 22.92
CA GLU A 23 -11.57 -12.44 22.82
C GLU A 23 -11.31 -11.92 21.40
N THR A 24 -10.29 -12.46 20.73
CA THR A 24 -9.89 -12.01 19.39
C THR A 24 -10.22 -13.05 18.33
N ARG A 25 -10.86 -12.61 17.25
CA ARG A 25 -11.11 -13.41 16.04
C ARG A 25 -10.48 -12.69 14.87
N LEU A 26 -10.09 -13.43 13.85
CA LEU A 26 -9.56 -12.89 12.60
C LEU A 26 -10.51 -13.31 11.47
N SER A 27 -10.86 -12.37 10.61
CA SER A 27 -11.61 -12.60 9.37
C SER A 27 -10.79 -12.16 8.15
N ALA A 28 -11.13 -12.69 6.97
CA ALA A 28 -10.60 -12.18 5.70
C ALA A 28 -10.99 -10.70 5.48
N ASP A 29 -12.14 -10.29 6.03
CA ASP A 29 -12.64 -8.90 5.97
C ASP A 29 -11.70 -7.89 6.66
N GLU A 30 -10.75 -8.36 7.46
CA GLU A 30 -9.79 -7.52 8.19
C GLU A 30 -8.42 -7.47 7.49
N LEU A 31 -8.29 -8.09 6.32
CA LEU A 31 -7.02 -8.19 5.58
C LEU A 31 -6.96 -7.18 4.43
N VAL A 32 -5.77 -6.60 4.25
CA VAL A 32 -5.39 -5.84 3.06
C VAL A 32 -4.22 -6.58 2.42
N TYR A 33 -4.29 -6.89 1.13
CA TYR A 33 -3.26 -7.65 0.43
C TYR A 33 -2.32 -6.74 -0.38
N PRO A 34 -1.05 -6.57 0.03
CA PRO A 34 -0.08 -5.77 -0.70
C PRO A 34 0.35 -6.44 -2.00
N LEU A 35 0.48 -5.67 -3.08
CA LEU A 35 0.94 -6.16 -4.37
C LEU A 35 1.91 -5.18 -5.05
N PHE A 36 2.87 -5.73 -5.79
CA PHE A 36 3.97 -4.98 -6.40
C PHE A 36 3.88 -4.96 -7.92
N ALA A 37 3.62 -3.78 -8.49
CA ALA A 37 3.41 -3.57 -9.91
C ALA A 37 4.70 -3.18 -10.65
N VAL A 38 5.04 -3.90 -11.72
CA VAL A 38 6.13 -3.56 -12.65
C VAL A 38 5.62 -3.40 -14.08
N PRO A 39 6.26 -2.54 -14.90
CA PRO A 39 6.00 -2.47 -16.33
C PRO A 39 6.30 -3.78 -17.05
N GLY A 40 5.65 -3.97 -18.21
CA GLY A 40 5.81 -5.14 -19.05
C GLY A 40 4.52 -5.96 -19.16
N ARG A 41 4.64 -7.14 -19.74
CA ARG A 41 3.55 -8.10 -19.94
C ARG A 41 4.05 -9.49 -19.59
N ASP A 42 3.22 -10.28 -18.92
CA ASP A 42 3.56 -11.64 -18.49
C ASP A 42 4.82 -11.73 -17.60
N VAL A 43 5.08 -10.66 -16.84
CA VAL A 43 6.17 -10.60 -15.86
C VAL A 43 5.65 -11.04 -14.49
N LYS A 44 6.32 -12.02 -13.88
CA LYS A 44 6.16 -12.44 -12.48
C LYS A 44 7.53 -12.80 -11.91
N LYS A 45 8.23 -11.81 -11.35
CA LYS A 45 9.60 -11.94 -10.81
C LYS A 45 9.56 -12.16 -9.30
N PRO A 46 10.14 -13.23 -8.75
CA PRO A 46 10.18 -13.46 -7.31
C PRO A 46 11.04 -12.40 -6.60
N ILE A 47 10.65 -12.03 -5.39
CA ILE A 47 11.43 -11.16 -4.50
C ILE A 47 12.24 -12.08 -3.57
N ALA A 48 13.57 -12.09 -3.72
CA ALA A 48 14.43 -13.07 -3.04
C ALA A 48 14.34 -12.98 -1.52
N SER A 49 14.23 -11.77 -0.98
CA SER A 49 14.13 -11.53 0.46
C SER A 49 12.71 -11.68 1.02
N MET A 50 11.70 -11.88 0.16
CA MET A 50 10.31 -12.13 0.55
C MET A 50 9.77 -13.39 -0.16
N PRO A 51 10.11 -14.60 0.33
CA PRO A 51 9.67 -15.85 -0.30
C PRO A 51 8.15 -15.92 -0.48
N GLY A 52 7.71 -16.26 -1.69
CA GLY A 52 6.29 -16.29 -2.06
C GLY A 52 5.72 -14.95 -2.54
N GLN A 53 6.50 -13.86 -2.50
CA GLN A 53 6.12 -12.55 -3.02
C GLN A 53 6.78 -12.28 -4.38
N PHE A 54 6.08 -11.52 -5.22
CA PHE A 54 6.47 -11.29 -6.61
C PHE A 54 6.27 -9.83 -7.03
N GLN A 55 7.19 -9.33 -7.84
CA GLN A 55 6.96 -8.17 -8.70
C GLN A 55 6.23 -8.63 -9.96
N MET A 56 5.06 -8.05 -10.24
CA MET A 56 4.17 -8.53 -11.28
C MET A 56 3.76 -7.44 -12.26
N SER A 57 3.72 -7.82 -13.54
CA SER A 57 3.04 -7.03 -14.56
C SER A 57 1.54 -6.91 -14.26
N VAL A 58 0.92 -5.86 -14.80
CA VAL A 58 -0.48 -5.52 -14.55
C VAL A 58 -1.44 -6.67 -14.92
N ASP A 59 -1.11 -7.50 -15.91
CA ASP A 59 -1.92 -8.68 -16.27
C ASP A 59 -1.87 -9.82 -15.25
N HIS A 60 -0.74 -10.01 -14.55
CA HIS A 60 -0.65 -10.96 -13.44
C HIS A 60 -1.27 -10.39 -12.17
N LEU A 61 -1.11 -9.10 -11.90
CA LEU A 61 -1.77 -8.43 -10.77
C LEU A 61 -3.29 -8.58 -10.80
N ALA A 62 -3.89 -8.48 -11.98
CA ALA A 62 -5.33 -8.62 -12.12
C ALA A 62 -5.81 -10.07 -11.89
N LYS A 63 -4.96 -11.08 -12.15
CA LYS A 63 -5.23 -12.47 -11.74
C LYS A 63 -5.21 -12.60 -10.21
N GLU A 64 -4.18 -12.07 -9.57
CA GLU A 64 -4.06 -12.07 -8.10
C GLU A 64 -5.23 -11.32 -7.45
N ALA A 65 -5.69 -10.21 -8.04
CA ALA A 65 -6.86 -9.47 -7.57
C ALA A 65 -8.14 -10.31 -7.59
N ARG A 66 -8.38 -11.09 -8.65
CA ARG A 66 -9.52 -12.03 -8.72
C ARG A 66 -9.42 -13.11 -7.67
N GLU A 67 -8.24 -13.68 -7.47
CA GLU A 67 -8.01 -14.73 -6.47
C GLU A 67 -8.22 -14.19 -5.06
N ALA A 68 -7.67 -13.02 -4.74
CA ALA A 68 -7.86 -12.34 -3.47
C ALA A 68 -9.34 -12.06 -3.19
N HIS A 69 -10.07 -11.55 -4.19
CA HIS A 69 -11.52 -11.36 -4.08
C HIS A 69 -12.26 -12.68 -3.83
N ALA A 70 -11.92 -13.74 -4.55
CA ALA A 70 -12.56 -15.05 -4.37
C ALA A 70 -12.31 -15.64 -2.97
N LEU A 71 -11.20 -15.28 -2.32
CA LEU A 71 -10.87 -15.64 -0.95
C LEU A 71 -11.55 -14.73 0.11
N GLY A 72 -12.32 -13.72 -0.31
CA GLY A 72 -13.00 -12.78 0.58
C GLY A 72 -12.12 -11.67 1.12
N ILE A 73 -10.94 -11.42 0.53
CA ILE A 73 -10.10 -10.27 0.90
C ILE A 73 -10.73 -9.01 0.29
N PRO A 74 -11.07 -7.99 1.09
CA PRO A 74 -11.82 -6.84 0.62
C PRO A 74 -10.97 -5.79 -0.11
N ALA A 75 -9.66 -5.74 0.14
CA ALA A 75 -8.81 -4.65 -0.34
C ALA A 75 -7.41 -5.09 -0.77
N LEU A 76 -6.90 -4.41 -1.80
CA LEU A 76 -5.51 -4.48 -2.25
C LEU A 76 -4.78 -3.19 -1.91
N LEU A 77 -3.48 -3.29 -1.59
CA LEU A 77 -2.57 -2.14 -1.48
C LEU A 77 -1.51 -2.22 -2.58
N LEU A 78 -1.53 -1.27 -3.51
CA LEU A 78 -0.65 -1.28 -4.67
C LEU A 78 0.59 -0.43 -4.47
N PHE A 79 1.75 -1.03 -4.73
CA PHE A 79 3.04 -0.38 -4.82
C PHE A 79 3.55 -0.42 -6.28
N GLY A 80 4.03 0.70 -6.78
CA GLY A 80 4.55 0.80 -8.14
C GLY A 80 6.07 0.78 -8.18
N ILE A 81 6.64 0.02 -9.12
CA ILE A 81 8.07 0.00 -9.40
C ILE A 81 8.26 0.48 -10.85
N PRO A 82 8.56 1.76 -11.08
CA PRO A 82 8.62 2.30 -12.43
C PRO A 82 9.80 1.72 -13.22
N ALA A 83 9.75 1.81 -14.56
CA ALA A 83 10.89 1.40 -15.40
C ALA A 83 12.07 2.36 -15.28
N ARG A 84 11.81 3.64 -14.98
CA ARG A 84 12.80 4.71 -14.88
C ARG A 84 12.52 5.55 -13.65
N LYS A 85 13.58 6.11 -13.08
CA LYS A 85 13.55 7.07 -11.99
C LYS A 85 14.18 8.38 -12.45
N ASP A 86 13.72 9.49 -11.91
CA ASP A 86 14.27 10.82 -12.17
C ASP A 86 14.33 11.63 -10.86
N GLU A 87 14.92 12.81 -10.86
CA GLU A 87 15.08 13.60 -9.62
C GLU A 87 13.75 14.17 -9.10
N GLN A 88 12.75 14.34 -9.96
CA GLN A 88 11.45 14.93 -9.58
C GLN A 88 10.39 13.87 -9.23
N GLY A 89 10.67 12.58 -9.44
CA GLY A 89 9.72 11.49 -9.27
C GLY A 89 8.56 11.54 -10.27
N THR A 90 8.76 12.01 -11.51
CA THR A 90 7.65 12.28 -12.45
C THR A 90 6.78 11.06 -12.77
N GLY A 91 7.34 9.85 -12.63
CA GLY A 91 6.60 8.60 -12.79
C GLY A 91 5.49 8.36 -11.75
N ALA A 92 5.52 9.04 -10.60
CA ALA A 92 4.54 8.86 -9.52
C ALA A 92 3.15 9.36 -9.91
N PHE A 93 3.09 10.52 -10.57
CA PHE A 93 1.85 11.20 -10.94
C PHE A 93 1.51 11.12 -12.44
N ALA A 94 2.37 10.50 -13.26
CA ALA A 94 2.09 10.27 -14.67
C ALA A 94 0.71 9.61 -14.88
N LYS A 95 -0.09 10.14 -15.82
CA LYS A 95 -1.46 9.65 -16.12
C LYS A 95 -1.52 8.15 -16.43
N ASP A 96 -0.47 7.65 -17.06
CA ASP A 96 -0.26 6.24 -17.39
C ASP A 96 0.95 5.67 -16.64
N GLY A 97 1.19 6.14 -15.41
CA GLY A 97 2.14 5.54 -14.48
C GLY A 97 1.74 4.11 -14.11
N ILE A 98 2.69 3.35 -13.56
CA ILE A 98 2.49 1.91 -13.31
C ILE A 98 1.34 1.63 -12.33
N VAL A 99 1.20 2.47 -11.28
CA VAL A 99 0.09 2.35 -10.32
C VAL A 99 -1.24 2.69 -11.00
N GLN A 100 -1.30 3.75 -11.78
CA GLN A 100 -2.51 4.18 -12.50
C GLN A 100 -2.97 3.10 -13.49
N GLN A 101 -2.04 2.44 -14.19
CA GLN A 101 -2.36 1.31 -15.05
C GLN A 101 -2.88 0.11 -14.26
N ALA A 102 -2.24 -0.22 -13.13
CA ALA A 102 -2.66 -1.32 -12.26
C ALA A 102 -4.07 -1.09 -11.68
N VAL A 103 -4.34 0.11 -11.15
CA VAL A 103 -5.65 0.52 -10.63
C VAL A 103 -6.73 0.35 -11.70
N LYS A 104 -6.55 0.97 -12.87
CA LYS A 104 -7.52 0.86 -13.99
C LYS A 104 -7.80 -0.60 -14.34
N ARG A 105 -6.75 -1.42 -14.39
CA ARG A 105 -6.90 -2.85 -14.72
C ARG A 105 -7.68 -3.61 -13.65
N VAL A 106 -7.34 -3.43 -12.38
CA VAL A 106 -8.02 -4.09 -11.27
C VAL A 106 -9.48 -3.68 -11.22
N LYS A 107 -9.80 -2.38 -11.29
CA LYS A 107 -11.19 -1.91 -11.28
C LYS A 107 -12.00 -2.40 -12.49
N ASN A 108 -11.37 -2.61 -13.64
CA ASN A 108 -12.04 -3.18 -14.81
C ASN A 108 -12.35 -4.68 -14.66
N GLU A 109 -11.47 -5.45 -14.00
CA GLU A 109 -11.63 -6.90 -13.87
C GLU A 109 -12.36 -7.33 -12.60
N VAL A 110 -12.25 -6.53 -11.53
CA VAL A 110 -12.83 -6.78 -10.21
C VAL A 110 -13.38 -5.46 -9.64
N PRO A 111 -14.52 -4.95 -10.15
CA PRO A 111 -15.04 -3.63 -9.79
C PRO A 111 -15.30 -3.43 -8.29
N ASP A 112 -15.68 -4.51 -7.59
CA ASP A 112 -16.01 -4.51 -6.16
C ASP A 112 -14.77 -4.61 -5.25
N MET A 113 -13.57 -4.85 -5.80
CA MET A 113 -12.34 -4.82 -5.02
C MET A 113 -11.99 -3.38 -4.64
N LEU A 114 -11.72 -3.15 -3.35
CA LEU A 114 -11.18 -1.87 -2.89
C LEU A 114 -9.70 -1.78 -3.26
N VAL A 115 -9.33 -0.70 -3.94
CA VAL A 115 -7.96 -0.44 -4.36
C VAL A 115 -7.40 0.72 -3.56
N ILE A 116 -6.42 0.41 -2.72
CA ILE A 116 -5.62 1.36 -1.96
C ILE A 116 -4.30 1.57 -2.71
N THR A 117 -3.87 2.82 -2.88
CA THR A 117 -2.59 3.13 -3.53
C THR A 117 -1.64 3.85 -2.58
N ASP A 118 -0.36 3.48 -2.64
CA ASP A 118 0.70 4.18 -1.93
C ASP A 118 0.99 5.54 -2.59
N VAL A 119 1.07 6.60 -1.77
CA VAL A 119 1.45 7.95 -2.20
C VAL A 119 2.80 8.30 -1.57
N CYS A 120 3.86 8.13 -2.37
CA CYS A 120 5.24 8.44 -2.02
C CYS A 120 6.08 8.62 -3.28
N LEU A 121 7.29 9.17 -3.12
CA LEU A 121 8.23 9.38 -4.21
C LEU A 121 9.46 8.45 -4.18
N CYS A 122 9.68 7.66 -3.12
CA CYS A 122 10.92 6.87 -2.98
C CYS A 122 11.14 5.81 -4.08
N GLU A 123 10.07 5.26 -4.65
CA GLU A 123 10.15 4.31 -5.76
C GLU A 123 10.46 5.01 -7.10
N TYR A 124 10.19 6.31 -7.19
CA TYR A 124 10.21 7.09 -8.42
C TYR A 124 11.40 8.04 -8.52
N THR A 125 11.99 8.41 -7.39
CA THR A 125 13.13 9.32 -7.36
C THR A 125 14.45 8.60 -7.55
N SER A 126 15.36 9.18 -8.33
CA SER A 126 16.71 8.61 -8.56
C SER A 126 17.51 8.46 -7.27
N HIS A 127 17.30 9.37 -6.31
CA HIS A 127 17.94 9.37 -5.00
C HIS A 127 17.23 8.49 -3.95
N GLY A 128 16.03 7.98 -4.23
CA GLY A 128 15.31 7.06 -3.34
C GLY A 128 14.66 7.68 -2.09
N HIS A 129 14.82 8.99 -1.86
CA HIS A 129 14.09 9.72 -0.82
C HIS A 129 12.60 9.93 -1.16
N CYS A 130 11.79 10.09 -0.11
CA CYS A 130 10.33 10.24 -0.18
C CYS A 130 9.85 11.62 -0.69
N GLY A 131 10.76 12.53 -1.06
CA GLY A 131 10.46 13.91 -1.39
C GLY A 131 11.48 14.55 -2.32
N ILE A 132 11.19 15.78 -2.74
CA ILE A 132 12.08 16.61 -3.57
C ILE A 132 13.32 17.01 -2.79
N ILE A 133 14.50 16.88 -3.40
CA ILE A 133 15.77 17.27 -2.76
C ILE A 133 16.30 18.56 -3.35
N GLU A 134 16.68 19.49 -2.48
CA GLU A 134 17.50 20.64 -2.83
C GLU A 134 18.64 20.77 -1.82
N LYS A 135 19.88 20.96 -2.31
CA LYS A 135 21.08 21.10 -1.46
C LYS A 135 21.28 19.99 -0.42
N GLY A 136 20.80 18.78 -0.71
CA GLY A 136 20.93 17.61 0.16
C GLY A 136 19.85 17.49 1.23
N GLU A 137 18.86 18.37 1.25
CA GLU A 137 17.73 18.32 2.18
C GLU A 137 16.44 17.97 1.43
N VAL A 138 15.57 17.18 2.07
CA VAL A 138 14.23 16.88 1.56
C VAL A 138 13.34 18.08 1.88
N LEU A 139 12.86 18.75 0.84
CA LEU A 139 11.99 19.92 0.98
C LEU A 139 10.55 19.48 1.29
N ASN A 140 10.05 19.83 2.48
CA ASN A 140 8.70 19.44 2.91
C ASN A 140 7.63 19.96 1.94
N ASP A 141 7.51 21.28 1.80
CA ASP A 141 6.37 21.92 1.12
C ASP A 141 6.37 21.64 -0.39
N ALA A 142 7.55 21.69 -1.04
CA ALA A 142 7.68 21.29 -2.44
C ALA A 142 7.29 19.82 -2.67
N THR A 143 7.52 18.95 -1.69
CA THR A 143 7.08 17.55 -1.75
C THR A 143 5.56 17.44 -1.61
N LEU A 144 4.91 18.27 -0.77
CA LEU A 144 3.46 18.24 -0.58
C LEU A 144 2.70 18.42 -1.90
N GLU A 145 3.15 19.34 -2.75
CA GLU A 145 2.55 19.59 -4.07
C GLU A 145 2.58 18.32 -4.96
N VAL A 146 3.73 17.65 -5.01
CA VAL A 146 3.92 16.44 -5.83
C VAL A 146 3.14 15.24 -5.26
N LEU A 147 3.08 15.11 -3.93
CA LEU A 147 2.26 14.07 -3.29
C LEU A 147 0.77 14.28 -3.56
N ALA A 148 0.31 15.53 -3.53
CA ALA A 148 -1.06 15.89 -3.84
C ALA A 148 -1.40 15.57 -5.31
N GLU A 149 -0.51 15.92 -6.25
CA GLU A 149 -0.66 15.55 -7.67
C GLU A 149 -0.66 14.03 -7.88
N THR A 150 0.20 13.31 -7.16
CA THR A 150 0.28 11.83 -7.19
C THR A 150 -1.04 11.21 -6.72
N ALA A 151 -1.56 11.64 -5.56
CA ALA A 151 -2.83 11.17 -5.02
C ALA A 151 -3.98 11.42 -6.01
N LEU A 152 -4.03 12.62 -6.61
CA LEU A 152 -5.04 12.96 -7.59
C LEU A 152 -4.97 12.08 -8.85
N SER A 153 -3.76 11.83 -9.35
CA SER A 153 -3.54 10.96 -10.52
C SER A 153 -4.03 9.52 -10.26
N GLN A 154 -3.77 8.99 -9.07
CA GLN A 154 -4.22 7.65 -8.66
C GLN A 154 -5.75 7.58 -8.51
N VAL A 155 -6.37 8.60 -7.91
CA VAL A 155 -7.83 8.68 -7.78
C VAL A 155 -8.50 8.83 -9.14
N LYS A 156 -7.94 9.65 -10.05
CA LYS A 156 -8.40 9.73 -11.45
C LYS A 156 -8.31 8.40 -12.20
N ALA A 157 -7.42 7.50 -11.77
CA ALA A 157 -7.32 6.15 -12.32
C ALA A 157 -8.37 5.18 -11.75
N GLY A 158 -9.07 5.55 -10.67
CA GLY A 158 -10.11 4.76 -10.02
C GLY A 158 -9.73 4.18 -8.66
N ALA A 159 -8.66 4.67 -8.02
CA ALA A 159 -8.30 4.23 -6.67
C ALA A 159 -9.39 4.65 -5.68
N ASP A 160 -9.85 3.71 -4.85
CA ASP A 160 -10.88 3.97 -3.84
C ASP A 160 -10.29 4.70 -2.62
N MET A 161 -8.98 4.58 -2.41
CA MET A 161 -8.28 5.10 -1.24
C MET A 161 -6.81 5.40 -1.56
N VAL A 162 -6.27 6.45 -0.94
CA VAL A 162 -4.84 6.78 -1.02
C VAL A 162 -4.20 6.67 0.36
N ALA A 163 -2.96 6.18 0.42
CA ALA A 163 -2.18 5.97 1.62
C ALA A 163 -0.84 6.74 1.56
N PRO A 164 -0.79 7.99 2.04
CA PRO A 164 0.43 8.81 2.04
C PRO A 164 1.49 8.28 3.01
N SER A 165 2.60 7.78 2.46
CA SER A 165 3.68 7.15 3.24
C SER A 165 4.98 7.97 3.28
N ALA A 166 4.98 9.16 2.69
CA ALA A 166 6.16 10.02 2.59
C ALA A 166 6.60 10.67 3.91
N MET A 167 5.74 10.67 4.93
CA MET A 167 5.99 11.25 6.26
C MET A 167 6.29 12.76 6.24
N MET A 168 5.74 13.50 5.27
CA MET A 168 5.84 14.96 5.22
C MET A 168 4.84 15.61 6.18
N ASP A 169 5.24 16.70 6.81
CA ASP A 169 4.39 17.49 7.68
C ASP A 169 3.30 18.17 6.85
N GLY A 170 2.04 17.99 7.23
CA GLY A 170 0.89 18.56 6.50
C GLY A 170 0.44 17.77 5.27
N GLN A 171 1.04 16.63 4.91
CA GLN A 171 0.69 15.85 3.71
C GLN A 171 -0.80 15.50 3.61
N ILE A 172 -1.45 15.18 4.73
CA ILE A 172 -2.87 14.83 4.72
C ILE A 172 -3.72 16.06 4.40
N ALA A 173 -3.37 17.22 4.94
CA ALA A 173 -4.10 18.47 4.67
C ALA A 173 -3.93 18.86 3.20
N ALA A 174 -2.69 18.89 2.69
CA ALA A 174 -2.39 19.23 1.30
C ALA A 174 -3.12 18.31 0.31
N ILE A 175 -3.16 17.00 0.55
CA ILE A 175 -3.91 16.06 -0.28
C ILE A 175 -5.42 16.36 -0.17
N ARG A 176 -5.97 16.54 1.05
CA ARG A 176 -7.41 16.80 1.26
C ARG A 176 -7.93 18.09 0.64
N GLU A 177 -7.08 19.09 0.45
CA GLU A 177 -7.46 20.37 -0.14
C GLU A 177 -7.77 20.25 -1.65
N ILE A 178 -7.38 19.15 -2.29
CA ILE A 178 -7.74 18.88 -3.68
C ILE A 178 -9.24 18.64 -3.80
N ARG A 179 -9.94 19.61 -4.40
CA ARG A 179 -11.40 19.57 -4.61
C ARG A 179 -11.90 18.37 -5.42
N GLU A 180 -11.05 17.84 -6.29
CA GLU A 180 -11.35 16.68 -7.14
C GLU A 180 -11.32 15.35 -6.36
N LEU A 181 -10.76 15.34 -5.14
CA LEU A 181 -10.87 14.21 -4.23
C LEU A 181 -12.24 14.25 -3.55
N ASN A 182 -13.19 13.48 -4.08
CA ASN A 182 -14.48 13.29 -3.42
C ASN A 182 -14.30 12.67 -2.03
N ILE A 183 -15.20 13.03 -1.11
CA ILE A 183 -15.23 12.60 0.31
C ILE A 183 -15.26 11.06 0.47
N GLY A 184 -15.66 10.32 -0.56
CA GLY A 184 -15.64 8.86 -0.60
C GLY A 184 -14.24 8.23 -0.73
N HIS A 185 -13.24 8.97 -1.20
CA HIS A 185 -11.86 8.53 -1.16
C HIS A 185 -11.35 8.70 0.26
N ALA A 186 -11.40 7.63 1.04
CA ALA A 186 -10.79 7.66 2.35
C ALA A 186 -9.28 7.92 2.17
N ILE A 187 -8.73 8.82 2.97
CA ILE A 187 -7.28 8.92 3.11
C ILE A 187 -6.97 8.13 4.37
N ILE A 188 -6.41 6.94 4.18
CA ILE A 188 -5.87 6.17 5.30
C ILE A 188 -4.48 6.73 5.62
N ALA A 189 -4.24 6.87 6.92
CA ALA A 189 -2.92 6.84 7.55
C ALA A 189 -2.03 8.08 7.46
N GLN A 190 -2.28 9.03 8.35
CA GLN A 190 -1.16 9.46 9.20
C GLN A 190 -1.14 8.69 10.53
N ALA A 191 -2.30 8.23 11.03
CA ALA A 191 -2.41 7.56 12.33
C ALA A 191 -1.93 6.08 12.35
N LEU A 192 -1.96 5.37 11.21
CA LEU A 192 -1.51 3.95 11.15
C LEU A 192 0.01 3.82 10.92
N MET A 193 0.66 4.83 10.36
CA MET A 193 2.07 4.74 9.95
C MET A 193 3.07 5.10 11.04
N THR A 194 2.68 5.71 12.15
CA THR A 194 3.60 5.92 13.29
C THR A 194 4.06 4.59 13.91
N GLY A 195 3.30 3.50 13.76
CA GLY A 195 3.71 2.14 14.13
C GLY A 195 4.18 1.25 12.96
N LEU A 196 3.69 1.49 11.73
CA LEU A 196 3.96 0.66 10.54
C LEU A 196 5.06 1.21 9.62
N ALA A 197 5.52 2.45 9.80
CA ALA A 197 6.53 3.07 8.94
C ALA A 197 7.83 2.23 8.82
N PRO A 198 8.36 1.60 9.89
CA PRO A 198 9.52 0.71 9.77
C PRO A 198 9.22 -0.50 8.89
N ALA A 199 8.08 -1.16 9.09
CA ALA A 199 7.70 -2.36 8.34
C ALA A 199 7.40 -2.07 6.87
N VAL A 200 6.73 -0.94 6.56
CA VAL A 200 6.47 -0.52 5.18
C VAL A 200 7.77 -0.09 4.50
N ARG A 201 8.67 0.62 5.20
CA ARG A 201 9.99 0.98 4.67
C ARG A 201 10.85 -0.25 4.41
N GLU A 202 10.86 -1.20 5.34
CA GLU A 202 11.56 -2.47 5.18
C GLU A 202 10.99 -3.25 3.99
N MET A 203 9.67 -3.42 3.90
CA MET A 203 9.01 -4.04 2.76
C MET A 203 9.36 -3.34 1.43
N LYS A 204 9.35 -1.99 1.37
CA LYS A 204 9.75 -1.22 0.18
C LYS A 204 11.22 -1.43 -0.17
N THR A 205 12.09 -1.58 0.82
CA THR A 205 13.52 -1.85 0.63
C THR A 205 13.71 -3.25 0.04
N LEU A 206 13.10 -4.26 0.67
CA LEU A 206 13.12 -5.65 0.21
C LEU A 206 12.51 -5.81 -1.19
N MET A 207 11.47 -5.02 -1.50
CA MET A 207 10.85 -4.98 -2.83
C MET A 207 11.84 -4.53 -3.91
N LEU A 208 12.76 -3.60 -3.62
CA LEU A 208 13.69 -3.03 -4.59
C LEU A 208 14.97 -3.85 -4.77
N GLU A 209 15.23 -4.85 -3.92
CA GLU A 209 16.39 -5.73 -4.01
C GLU A 209 16.35 -6.54 -5.32
N GLY A 210 17.26 -6.17 -6.23
CA GLY A 210 17.32 -6.70 -7.59
C GLY A 210 17.42 -5.65 -8.69
N ARG A 211 17.65 -4.36 -8.36
CA ARG A 211 18.06 -3.29 -9.28
C ARG A 211 19.20 -2.41 -8.71
N HIS A 212 20.18 -3.04 -8.08
CA HIS A 212 21.50 -2.42 -7.94
C HIS A 212 22.37 -2.91 -9.09
N ASP A 213 22.05 -2.46 -10.31
CA ASP A 213 22.92 -2.52 -11.49
C ASP A 213 22.86 -1.17 -12.20
#